data_AF-A0A665VIP6-F1
#
_entry.id   AF-A0A665VIP6-F1
#
_cell.length_a   1.000
_cell.length_b   1.000
_cell.length_c   1.000
_cell.angle_alpha   90.00
_cell.angle_beta   90.00
_cell.angle_gamma   90.00
#
_symmetry.space_group_name_H-M   'P 1'
#
loop_
_entity.id
_entity.type
_entity.pdbx_description
1 polymer ?
#
loop_
_entity_poly.entity_id
_entity_poly.type
_entity_poly.pdbx_seq_one_letter_code
_entity_poly.pdbx_strand_id
1 'polypeptide(L)'
;YINFTQLCWISVSESRTVDAQSGGDVTLLCSNISQETTQTDWFRLSNGTKATCVSSIYRPDGPPSFCKGFEHGFEMSTNVTMIFLKIKRVNLSDSGFYFCGFYKDQHTVIGETTYLNVQELCNGTADLMSVILGGLTVLLTIVVIVLIIRICRLQKGTCDIYFTFFFFYILDLNYAALSFKARPKRNRRPVTGREVEPNVVYAATR
;
A
#
# COMPACT_ATOMS: atom_id res chain seq x y z
N TYR A 1 -34.54 -21.79 21.90
CA TYR A 1 -34.09 -21.94 20.50
C TYR A 1 -33.19 -20.77 20.16
N ILE A 2 -31.89 -21.01 20.00
CA ILE A 2 -30.91 -20.00 19.56
C ILE A 2 -30.33 -20.52 18.24
N ASN A 3 -30.52 -19.77 17.15
CA ASN A 3 -30.07 -20.19 15.82
C ASN A 3 -28.55 -19.99 15.69
N PHE A 4 -27.81 -21.10 15.75
CA PHE A 4 -26.37 -21.15 15.44
C PHE A 4 -26.16 -21.39 13.94
N THR A 5 -26.34 -20.35 13.12
CA THR A 5 -26.09 -20.43 11.66
C THR A 5 -25.27 -19.24 11.15
N GLN A 6 -24.08 -19.01 11.72
CA GLN A 6 -23.00 -18.38 10.96
C GLN A 6 -21.60 -18.80 11.48
N LEU A 7 -21.35 -20.10 11.51
CA LEU A 7 -19.97 -20.58 11.45
C LEU A 7 -19.42 -20.23 10.06
N CYS A 8 -18.53 -19.24 10.00
CA CYS A 8 -17.68 -19.08 8.82
C CYS A 8 -16.88 -20.37 8.65
N TRP A 9 -17.11 -21.07 7.55
CA TRP A 9 -16.24 -22.15 7.12
C TRP A 9 -14.92 -21.52 6.71
N ILE A 10 -14.01 -21.34 7.66
CA ILE A 10 -12.60 -21.17 7.36
C ILE A 10 -12.17 -22.53 6.81
N SER A 11 -12.26 -22.68 5.49
CA SER A 11 -11.58 -23.74 4.76
C SER A 11 -10.09 -23.51 4.97
N VAL A 12 -9.53 -24.13 6.02
CA VAL A 12 -8.09 -24.22 6.21
C VAL A 12 -7.57 -25.14 5.11
N SER A 13 -7.35 -24.54 3.94
CA SER A 13 -6.48 -25.12 2.93
C SER A 13 -5.11 -25.28 3.56
N GLU A 14 -4.49 -26.45 3.40
CA GLU A 14 -3.12 -26.73 3.83
C GLU A 14 -2.11 -26.03 2.92
N SER A 15 -2.30 -24.73 2.69
CA SER A 15 -1.42 -23.91 1.86
C SER A 15 -0.17 -23.56 2.65
N ARG A 16 0.98 -24.04 2.19
CA ARG A 16 2.28 -23.65 2.76
C ARG A 16 2.55 -22.18 2.45
N THR A 17 3.01 -21.41 3.42
CA THR A 17 3.48 -20.04 3.18
C THR A 17 5.00 -20.05 2.99
N VAL A 18 5.48 -19.35 1.98
CA VAL A 18 6.91 -19.12 1.73
C VAL A 18 7.15 -17.61 1.71
N ASP A 19 7.98 -17.14 2.63
CA ASP A 19 8.40 -15.74 2.70
C ASP A 19 9.62 -15.48 1.80
N ALA A 20 9.65 -14.31 1.16
CA ALA A 20 10.79 -13.81 0.40
C ALA A 20 10.96 -12.30 0.59
N GLN A 21 12.20 -11.81 0.49
CA GLN A 21 12.45 -10.36 0.45
C GLN A 21 12.45 -9.83 -0.98
N SER A 22 11.87 -8.65 -1.17
CA SER A 22 11.85 -7.93 -2.44
C SER A 22 13.28 -7.76 -3.00
N GLY A 23 13.46 -8.06 -4.29
CA GLY A 23 14.75 -8.11 -4.98
C GLY A 23 15.52 -9.43 -4.84
N GLY A 24 15.11 -10.34 -3.95
CA GLY A 24 15.69 -11.67 -3.77
C GLY A 24 15.19 -12.72 -4.77
N ASP A 25 15.79 -13.91 -4.75
CA ASP A 25 15.32 -15.07 -5.48
C ASP A 25 14.59 -16.03 -4.52
N VAL A 26 13.49 -16.65 -4.96
CA VAL A 26 12.76 -17.69 -4.21
C VAL A 26 12.53 -18.92 -5.08
N THR A 27 12.49 -20.12 -4.49
CA THR A 27 12.10 -21.35 -5.18
C THR A 27 10.88 -21.95 -4.50
N LEU A 28 9.77 -22.04 -5.23
CA LEU A 28 8.57 -22.75 -4.82
C LEU A 28 8.71 -24.24 -5.17
N LEU A 29 8.09 -25.09 -4.36
CA LEU A 29 8.21 -26.54 -4.44
C LEU A 29 6.83 -27.19 -4.54
N CYS A 30 6.75 -28.27 -5.32
CA CYS A 30 5.59 -29.14 -5.40
C CYS A 30 6.06 -30.60 -5.43
N SER A 31 5.42 -31.47 -4.66
CA SER A 31 5.65 -32.91 -4.70
C SER A 31 5.22 -33.49 -6.06
N ASN A 32 6.10 -34.24 -6.72
CA ASN A 32 5.76 -34.97 -7.93
C ASN A 32 4.90 -36.19 -7.58
N ILE A 33 3.60 -36.11 -7.87
CA ILE A 33 2.63 -37.18 -7.62
C ILE A 33 2.53 -38.19 -8.78
N SER A 34 3.24 -37.94 -9.89
CA SER A 34 3.20 -38.80 -11.07
C SER A 34 4.35 -39.79 -11.10
N GLN A 35 4.01 -41.07 -11.20
CA GLN A 35 4.97 -42.17 -11.44
C GLN A 35 5.31 -42.31 -12.94
N GLU A 36 4.56 -41.62 -13.81
CA GLU A 36 4.69 -41.69 -15.26
C GLU A 36 5.13 -40.33 -15.84
N THR A 37 5.55 -40.33 -17.10
CA THR A 37 5.83 -39.08 -17.83
C THR A 37 4.53 -38.36 -18.16
N THR A 38 4.17 -37.37 -17.35
CA THR A 38 2.99 -36.51 -17.52
C THR A 38 3.38 -35.05 -17.71
N GLN A 39 2.62 -34.33 -18.53
CA GLN A 39 2.76 -32.86 -18.59
C GLN A 39 2.49 -32.28 -17.20
N THR A 40 3.41 -31.42 -16.75
CA THR A 40 3.33 -30.73 -15.46
C THR A 40 3.40 -29.23 -15.69
N ASP A 41 2.44 -28.50 -15.14
CA ASP A 41 2.29 -27.06 -15.30
C ASP A 41 2.37 -26.37 -13.93
N TRP A 42 3.01 -25.21 -13.86
CA TRP A 42 2.85 -24.28 -12.73
C TRP A 42 1.80 -23.23 -13.07
N PHE A 43 0.91 -22.99 -12.12
CA PHE A 43 -0.12 -21.97 -12.19
C PHE A 43 0.07 -20.93 -11.08
N ARG A 44 -0.32 -19.70 -11.39
CA ARG A 44 -0.48 -18.59 -10.47
C ARG A 44 -1.96 -18.18 -10.42
N LEU A 45 -2.51 -18.04 -9.22
CA LEU A 45 -3.87 -17.55 -9.00
C LEU A 45 -3.87 -16.02 -8.89
N SER A 46 -4.38 -15.35 -9.91
CA SER A 46 -4.61 -13.91 -9.90
C SER A 46 -6.04 -13.57 -9.44
N ASN A 47 -6.18 -12.49 -8.67
CA ASN A 47 -7.46 -11.94 -8.22
C ASN A 47 -8.38 -12.99 -7.54
N GLY A 48 -7.79 -13.96 -6.83
CA GLY A 48 -8.48 -15.03 -6.09
C GLY A 48 -9.31 -16.01 -6.94
N THR A 49 -9.36 -15.84 -8.26
CA THR A 49 -10.35 -16.55 -9.12
C THR A 49 -9.78 -17.00 -10.46
N LYS A 50 -8.73 -16.35 -10.98
CA LYS A 50 -8.18 -16.65 -12.30
C LYS A 50 -6.85 -17.39 -12.17
N ALA A 51 -6.87 -18.70 -12.39
CA ALA A 51 -5.64 -19.46 -12.63
C ALA A 51 -5.01 -19.03 -13.96
N THR A 52 -3.70 -18.78 -13.93
CA THR A 52 -2.89 -18.44 -15.11
C THR A 52 -1.67 -19.34 -15.14
N CYS A 53 -1.37 -19.95 -16.29
CA CYS A 53 -0.14 -20.73 -16.45
C CYS A 53 1.08 -19.80 -16.35
N VAL A 54 2.11 -20.26 -15.64
CA VAL A 54 3.44 -19.65 -15.52
C VAL A 54 4.42 -20.37 -16.44
N SER A 55 4.52 -21.69 -16.29
CA SER A 55 5.46 -22.54 -17.03
C SER A 55 4.96 -23.98 -17.14
N SER A 56 5.44 -24.72 -18.13
CA SER A 56 5.03 -26.09 -18.43
C SER A 56 6.21 -26.96 -18.87
N ILE A 57 6.29 -28.17 -18.33
CA ILE A 57 7.21 -29.24 -18.75
C ILE A 57 6.36 -30.40 -19.29
N TYR A 58 6.53 -30.73 -20.58
CA TYR A 58 5.78 -31.81 -21.23
C TYR A 58 6.34 -33.21 -20.93
N ARG A 59 7.66 -33.34 -20.76
CA ARG A 59 8.33 -34.56 -20.27
C ARG A 59 9.41 -34.18 -19.25
N PRO A 60 9.64 -34.96 -18.17
CA PRO A 60 10.61 -34.62 -17.12
C PRO A 60 12.05 -34.35 -17.60
N ASP A 61 12.45 -34.95 -18.71
CA ASP A 61 13.75 -34.80 -19.38
C ASP A 61 13.79 -33.66 -20.43
N GLY A 62 12.63 -33.11 -20.78
CA GLY A 62 12.47 -32.04 -21.76
C GLY A 62 12.70 -30.64 -21.19
N PRO A 63 12.99 -29.64 -22.05
CA PRO A 63 13.12 -28.26 -21.61
C PRO A 63 11.76 -27.71 -21.13
N PRO A 64 11.75 -26.82 -20.12
CA PRO A 64 10.55 -26.08 -19.74
C PRO A 64 10.16 -25.08 -20.82
N SER A 65 8.87 -24.85 -20.94
CA SER A 65 8.25 -23.78 -21.71
C SER A 65 7.61 -22.77 -20.75
N PHE A 66 7.49 -21.51 -21.18
CA PHE A 66 6.93 -20.43 -20.36
C PHE A 66 5.67 -19.87 -21.01
N CYS A 67 4.67 -19.59 -20.19
CA CYS A 67 3.41 -19.03 -20.63
C CYS A 67 3.50 -17.51 -20.77
N LYS A 68 2.60 -16.94 -21.59
CA LYS A 68 2.68 -15.54 -21.99
C LYS A 68 2.65 -14.58 -20.79
N GLY A 69 3.67 -13.73 -20.66
CA GLY A 69 3.88 -12.82 -19.54
C GLY A 69 4.79 -13.37 -18.42
N PHE A 70 5.29 -14.60 -18.56
CA PHE A 70 6.18 -15.28 -17.61
C PHE A 70 7.51 -15.73 -18.25
N GLU A 71 7.83 -15.23 -19.45
CA GLU A 71 9.03 -15.59 -20.23
C GLU A 71 10.35 -15.12 -19.60
N HIS A 72 10.28 -14.23 -18.59
CA HIS A 72 11.43 -13.63 -17.92
C HIS A 72 11.22 -13.63 -16.39
N GLY A 73 12.28 -13.90 -15.65
CA GLY A 73 12.25 -13.95 -14.18
C GLY A 73 11.83 -15.30 -13.59
N PHE A 74 11.32 -16.23 -14.40
CA PHE A 74 10.90 -17.57 -13.96
C PHE A 74 11.85 -18.64 -14.51
N GLU A 75 12.14 -19.66 -13.71
CA GLU A 75 12.85 -20.88 -14.12
C GLU A 75 12.12 -22.09 -13.53
N MET A 76 11.72 -23.02 -14.38
CA MET A 76 11.11 -24.28 -13.95
C MET A 76 12.12 -25.42 -14.09
N SER A 77 12.18 -26.29 -13.09
CA SER A 77 12.98 -27.51 -13.13
C SER A 77 12.26 -28.64 -12.38
N THR A 78 12.72 -29.88 -12.55
CA THR A 78 12.10 -31.04 -11.93
C THR A 78 13.16 -32.09 -11.59
N ASN A 79 12.87 -32.93 -10.60
CA ASN A 79 13.59 -34.15 -10.31
C ASN A 79 12.58 -35.29 -10.07
N VAL A 80 13.05 -36.47 -9.64
CA VAL A 80 12.19 -37.65 -9.44
C VAL A 80 11.01 -37.37 -8.48
N THR A 81 11.22 -36.61 -7.41
CA THR A 81 10.25 -36.43 -6.33
C THR A 81 9.63 -35.03 -6.24
N MET A 82 10.22 -34.02 -6.88
CA MET A 82 9.85 -32.61 -6.71
C MET A 82 9.90 -31.84 -8.03
N ILE A 83 8.94 -30.94 -8.21
CA ILE A 83 8.94 -29.91 -9.25
C ILE A 83 9.20 -28.55 -8.59
N PHE A 84 10.03 -27.74 -9.23
CA PHE A 84 10.50 -26.46 -8.73
C PHE A 84 10.07 -25.33 -9.66
N LEU A 85 9.67 -24.20 -9.07
CA LEU A 85 9.53 -22.93 -9.76
C LEU A 85 10.38 -21.90 -9.04
N LYS A 86 11.52 -21.55 -9.63
CA LYS A 86 12.33 -20.43 -9.16
C LYS A 86 11.81 -19.13 -9.76
N ILE A 87 11.60 -18.13 -8.92
CA ILE A 87 11.23 -16.76 -9.28
C ILE A 87 12.39 -15.86 -8.86
N LYS A 88 12.95 -15.12 -9.82
CA LYS A 88 14.13 -14.26 -9.66
C LYS A 88 13.72 -12.83 -9.38
N ARG A 89 14.45 -12.16 -8.49
CA ARG A 89 14.24 -10.75 -8.11
C ARG A 89 12.76 -10.43 -7.84
N VAL A 90 12.15 -11.21 -6.96
CA VAL A 90 10.73 -11.09 -6.62
C VAL A 90 10.38 -9.67 -6.19
N ASN A 91 9.18 -9.23 -6.51
CA ASN A 91 8.63 -7.95 -6.08
C ASN A 91 7.31 -8.15 -5.32
N LEU A 92 6.80 -7.13 -4.65
CA LEU A 92 5.56 -7.23 -3.86
C LEU A 92 4.37 -7.77 -4.67
N SER A 93 4.29 -7.42 -5.95
CA SER A 93 3.23 -7.87 -6.85
C SER A 93 3.37 -9.31 -7.31
N ASP A 94 4.45 -10.02 -6.97
CA ASP A 94 4.59 -11.47 -7.17
C ASP A 94 3.94 -12.29 -6.05
N SER A 95 3.56 -11.66 -4.93
CA SER A 95 2.84 -12.33 -3.84
C SER A 95 1.52 -12.96 -4.33
N GLY A 96 1.11 -14.05 -3.69
CA GLY A 96 -0.13 -14.76 -4.02
C GLY A 96 0.02 -16.28 -4.04
N PHE A 97 -1.06 -16.97 -4.43
CA PHE A 97 -1.07 -18.43 -4.50
C PHE A 97 -0.49 -18.94 -5.82
N TYR A 98 0.39 -19.94 -5.70
CA TYR A 98 0.96 -20.72 -6.78
C TYR A 98 0.67 -22.20 -6.52
N PHE A 99 0.40 -22.96 -7.57
CA PHE A 99 0.15 -24.40 -7.46
C PHE A 99 0.59 -25.12 -8.73
N CYS A 100 0.99 -26.38 -8.57
CA CYS A 100 1.29 -27.26 -9.70
C CYS A 100 0.03 -28.01 -10.16
N GLY A 101 -0.01 -28.38 -11.44
CA GLY A 101 -1.02 -29.26 -12.02
C GLY A 101 -0.37 -30.32 -12.90
N PHE A 102 -0.97 -31.51 -12.94
CA PHE A 102 -0.50 -32.68 -13.67
C PHE A 102 -1.58 -33.13 -14.65
N TYR A 103 -1.25 -33.32 -15.93
CA TYR A 103 -2.17 -33.89 -16.90
C TYR A 103 -2.09 -35.42 -16.89
N LYS A 104 -3.11 -36.08 -16.33
CA LYS A 104 -3.18 -37.53 -16.17
C LYS A 104 -4.60 -38.02 -16.51
N ASP A 105 -4.71 -39.15 -17.21
CA ASP A 105 -5.99 -39.80 -17.53
C ASP A 105 -7.01 -38.86 -18.21
N GLN A 106 -6.52 -37.94 -19.06
CA GLN A 106 -7.27 -36.86 -19.73
C GLN A 106 -7.80 -35.73 -18.82
N HIS A 107 -7.41 -35.70 -17.55
CA HIS A 107 -7.80 -34.70 -16.56
C HIS A 107 -6.58 -33.95 -15.97
N THR A 108 -6.81 -32.74 -15.45
CA THR A 108 -5.79 -32.01 -14.69
C THR A 108 -5.98 -32.28 -13.19
N VAL A 109 -4.97 -32.89 -12.56
CA VAL A 109 -4.90 -33.08 -11.10
C VAL A 109 -4.10 -31.93 -10.50
N ILE A 110 -4.68 -31.23 -9.53
CA ILE A 110 -4.01 -30.13 -8.80
C ILE A 110 -3.16 -30.74 -7.67
N GLY A 111 -1.91 -30.31 -7.57
CA GLY A 111 -1.00 -30.70 -6.48
C GLY A 111 -0.97 -29.70 -5.32
N GLU A 112 0.17 -29.60 -4.65
CA GLU A 112 0.34 -28.68 -3.52
C GLU A 112 0.17 -27.21 -3.92
N THR A 113 -0.47 -26.44 -3.02
CA THR A 113 -0.64 -24.99 -3.17
C THR A 113 0.25 -24.25 -2.16
N THR A 114 1.00 -23.28 -2.65
CA THR A 114 1.90 -22.43 -1.85
C THR A 114 1.48 -20.97 -1.97
N TYR A 115 1.39 -20.26 -0.85
CA TYR A 115 1.28 -18.79 -0.82
C TYR A 115 2.67 -18.18 -0.74
N LEU A 116 3.08 -17.46 -1.78
CA LEU A 116 4.29 -16.63 -1.75
C LEU A 116 3.95 -15.28 -1.09
N ASN A 117 4.70 -14.94 -0.03
CA ASN A 117 4.61 -13.66 0.65
C ASN A 117 5.89 -12.87 0.44
N VAL A 118 5.86 -11.85 -0.44
CA VAL A 118 7.03 -10.99 -0.68
C VAL A 118 6.95 -9.76 0.22
N GLN A 119 7.97 -9.59 1.07
CA GLN A 119 8.08 -8.49 2.02
C GLN A 119 9.03 -7.40 1.49
N GLU A 120 8.81 -6.13 1.86
CA GLU A 120 9.74 -5.05 1.49
C GLU A 120 11.11 -5.24 2.17
N LEU A 121 12.17 -4.91 1.44
CA LEU A 121 13.49 -4.80 2.02
C LEU A 121 13.59 -3.47 2.78
N CYS A 122 13.19 -3.49 4.05
CA CYS A 122 13.41 -2.39 4.99
C CYS A 122 14.91 -2.23 5.24
N ASN A 123 15.59 -1.49 4.35
CA ASN A 123 16.97 -1.07 4.56
C ASN A 123 17.03 -0.25 5.85
N GLY A 124 17.59 -0.81 6.93
CA GLY A 124 17.68 -0.15 8.24
C GLY A 124 18.41 1.21 8.23
N THR A 125 19.15 1.51 7.16
CA THR A 125 19.69 2.84 6.87
C THR A 125 18.60 3.89 6.64
N ALA A 126 17.49 3.57 5.98
CA ALA A 126 16.38 4.50 5.78
C ALA A 126 15.68 4.83 7.10
N ASP A 127 15.50 3.84 7.97
CA ASP A 127 14.92 4.00 9.30
C ASP A 127 15.83 4.82 10.22
N LEU A 128 17.13 4.50 10.27
CA LEU A 128 18.14 5.31 10.97
C LEU A 128 18.19 6.76 10.47
N MET A 129 18.14 6.99 9.16
CA MET A 129 18.11 8.34 8.59
C MET A 129 16.81 9.08 8.95
N SER A 130 15.67 8.39 8.99
CA SER A 130 14.39 8.94 9.46
C SER A 130 14.47 9.37 10.93
N VAL A 131 15.01 8.50 11.81
CA VAL A 131 15.20 8.78 13.24
C VAL A 131 16.19 9.93 13.47
N ILE A 132 17.31 9.97 12.75
CA ILE A 132 18.31 11.04 12.86
C ILE A 132 17.74 12.38 12.37
N LEU A 133 17.03 12.39 11.23
CA LEU A 133 16.41 13.60 10.69
C LEU A 133 15.28 14.11 11.60
N GLY A 134 14.45 13.21 12.13
CA GLY A 134 13.43 13.53 13.13
C GLY A 134 14.02 14.11 14.42
N GLY A 135 15.06 13.47 14.97
CA GLY A 135 15.74 13.97 16.16
C GLY A 135 16.38 15.34 15.96
N LEU A 136 17.07 15.54 14.83
CA LEU A 136 17.71 16.82 14.50
C LEU A 136 16.69 17.95 14.27
N THR A 137 15.58 17.68 13.58
CA THR A 137 14.53 18.68 13.36
C THR A 137 13.81 19.07 14.66
N VAL A 138 13.52 18.12 15.55
CA VAL A 138 12.99 18.41 16.90
C VAL A 138 13.99 19.23 17.74
N LEU A 139 15.28 18.88 17.71
CA LEU A 139 16.30 19.66 18.44
C LEU A 139 16.40 21.10 17.93
N LEU A 140 16.47 21.29 16.61
CA LEU A 140 16.57 22.62 15.99
C LEU A 140 15.33 23.48 16.25
N THR A 141 14.13 22.91 16.17
CA THR A 141 12.89 23.65 16.48
C THR A 141 12.84 24.10 17.95
N ILE A 142 13.25 23.25 18.89
CA ILE A 142 13.37 23.63 20.32
C ILE A 142 14.36 24.79 20.49
N VAL A 143 15.53 24.74 19.86
CA VAL A 143 16.54 25.81 19.93
C VAL A 143 15.98 27.13 19.38
N VAL A 144 15.30 27.12 18.23
CA VAL A 144 14.66 28.31 17.66
C VAL A 144 13.60 28.89 18.61
N ILE A 145 12.75 28.05 19.20
CA ILE A 145 11.73 28.49 20.18
C ILE A 145 12.39 29.14 21.41
N VAL A 146 13.45 28.54 21.96
CA VAL A 146 14.19 29.10 23.11
C VAL A 146 14.87 30.42 22.76
N LEU A 147 15.43 30.56 21.56
CA LEU A 147 16.02 31.81 21.08
C LEU A 147 14.97 32.92 20.92
N ILE A 148 13.79 32.61 20.36
CA ILE A 148 12.67 33.55 20.27
C ILE A 148 12.26 34.02 21.67
N ILE A 149 12.07 33.09 22.62
CA ILE A 149 11.73 33.44 24.01
C ILE A 149 12.81 34.34 24.64
N ARG A 150 14.09 34.05 24.45
CA ARG A 150 15.21 34.89 24.93
C ARG A 150 15.15 36.31 24.35
N ILE A 151 14.93 36.45 23.05
CA ILE A 151 14.84 37.75 22.37
C ILE A 151 13.61 38.54 22.86
N CYS A 152 12.45 37.90 22.95
CA CYS A 152 11.22 38.51 23.47
C CYS A 152 11.30 38.93 24.95
N ARG A 153 12.14 38.28 25.76
CA ARG A 153 12.43 38.71 27.15
C ARG A 153 13.38 39.92 27.21
N LEU A 154 14.25 40.09 26.21
CA LEU A 154 15.22 41.20 26.13
C LEU A 154 14.59 42.47 25.52
N GLN A 155 13.73 42.33 24.52
CA GLN A 155 12.98 43.45 23.93
C GLN A 155 11.55 43.50 24.45
N LYS A 156 11.29 44.40 25.41
CA LYS A 156 9.92 44.77 25.81
C LYS A 156 9.20 45.48 24.64
N GLY A 157 8.52 44.73 23.79
CA GLY A 157 7.60 45.27 22.78
C GLY A 157 7.35 44.40 21.54
N THR A 158 8.23 43.45 21.19
CA THR A 158 8.18 42.72 19.91
C THR A 158 7.51 41.33 19.95
N CYS A 159 7.02 40.88 21.11
CA CYS A 159 6.57 39.50 21.32
C CYS A 159 5.26 39.11 20.61
N ASP A 160 4.31 40.04 20.44
CA ASP A 160 3.00 39.74 19.81
C ASP A 160 3.14 39.36 18.33
N ILE A 161 4.07 39.98 17.62
CA ILE A 161 4.27 39.79 16.17
C ILE A 161 4.80 38.37 15.90
N TYR A 162 5.79 37.91 16.67
CA TYR A 162 6.40 36.58 16.50
C TYR A 162 5.44 35.43 16.83
N PHE A 163 4.62 35.58 17.88
CA PHE A 163 3.63 34.56 18.24
C PHE A 163 2.54 34.42 17.17
N THR A 164 2.08 35.54 16.63
CA THR A 164 1.06 35.55 15.56
C THR A 164 1.58 34.95 14.26
N PHE A 165 2.83 35.26 13.87
CA PHE A 165 3.45 34.69 12.65
C PHE A 165 3.61 33.17 12.72
N PHE A 166 4.03 32.64 13.87
CA PHE A 166 4.21 31.19 14.07
C PHE A 166 2.87 30.44 13.98
N PHE A 167 1.80 31.02 14.55
CA PHE A 167 0.46 30.41 14.50
C PHE A 167 -0.12 30.41 13.07
N PHE A 168 0.10 31.48 12.30
CA PHE A 168 -0.34 31.58 10.90
C PHE A 168 0.31 30.50 10.02
N TYR A 169 1.63 30.29 10.18
CA TYR A 169 2.39 29.31 9.40
C TYR A 169 1.95 27.85 9.63
N ILE A 170 1.49 27.52 10.84
CA ILE A 170 0.93 26.18 11.17
C ILE A 170 -0.51 26.05 10.65
N LEU A 171 -1.29 27.13 10.63
CA LEU A 171 -2.68 27.10 10.18
C LEU A 171 -2.78 26.90 8.66
N ASP A 172 -1.92 27.56 7.88
CA ASP A 172 -1.89 27.44 6.41
C ASP A 172 -1.59 26.01 5.93
N LEU A 173 -0.68 25.30 6.61
CA LEU A 173 -0.36 23.89 6.31
C LEU A 173 -1.56 22.95 6.51
N ASN A 174 -2.42 23.23 7.49
CA ASN A 174 -3.63 22.45 7.75
C ASN A 174 -4.79 22.84 6.81
N TYR A 175 -4.89 24.11 6.40
CA TYR A 175 -5.94 24.59 5.50
C TYR A 175 -5.82 23.99 4.10
N ALA A 176 -4.59 23.80 3.60
CA ALA A 176 -4.34 23.18 2.29
C ALA A 176 -4.86 21.72 2.17
N ALA A 177 -5.00 20.99 3.29
CA ALA A 177 -5.43 19.60 3.31
C ALA A 177 -6.96 19.40 3.20
N LEU A 178 -7.78 20.46 3.37
CA LEU A 178 -9.24 20.37 3.45
C LEU A 178 -9.96 21.10 2.30
N SER A 179 -9.79 20.63 1.07
CA SER A 179 -10.60 21.06 -0.10
C SER A 179 -11.75 20.08 -0.44
N PHE A 180 -12.57 19.72 0.55
CA PHE A 180 -13.85 19.06 0.28
C PHE A 180 -14.81 20.01 -0.44
N LYS A 181 -15.19 19.67 -1.68
CA LYS A 181 -16.06 20.48 -2.55
C LYS A 181 -17.47 20.68 -1.96
N ALA A 182 -17.68 21.77 -1.22
CA ALA A 182 -19.02 22.27 -0.91
C ALA A 182 -19.56 23.13 -2.08
N ARG A 183 -20.76 22.80 -2.58
CA ARG A 183 -21.38 23.47 -3.75
C ARG A 183 -21.83 24.90 -3.39
N PRO A 184 -21.63 25.91 -4.26
CA PRO A 184 -22.08 27.27 -3.98
C PRO A 184 -23.60 27.41 -4.13
N LYS A 185 -24.29 27.80 -3.05
CA LYS A 185 -25.72 28.14 -3.06
C LYS A 185 -25.89 29.58 -3.56
N ARG A 186 -26.36 29.75 -4.79
CA ARG A 186 -26.38 31.00 -5.55
C ARG A 186 -27.59 31.88 -5.19
N ASN A 187 -27.43 32.83 -4.27
CA ASN A 187 -28.40 33.92 -4.08
C ASN A 187 -28.04 35.16 -4.92
N ARG A 188 -29.00 35.58 -5.75
CA ARG A 188 -29.09 36.81 -6.57
C ARG A 188 -30.59 37.18 -6.51
N ARG A 189 -31.08 38.43 -6.49
CA ARG A 189 -30.50 39.77 -6.80
C ARG A 189 -31.33 40.89 -6.10
N PRO A 190 -31.42 42.19 -6.52
CA PRO A 190 -30.89 43.33 -5.73
C PRO A 190 -31.93 44.40 -5.29
N VAL A 191 -31.41 45.50 -4.72
CA VAL A 191 -32.09 46.70 -4.19
C VAL A 191 -32.67 47.66 -5.25
N THR A 192 -33.81 48.32 -4.92
CA THR A 192 -34.35 49.57 -5.51
C THR A 192 -35.39 50.17 -4.52
N GLY A 193 -35.62 51.49 -4.34
CA GLY A 193 -34.87 52.69 -4.80
C GLY A 193 -35.76 53.93 -5.07
N ARG A 194 -36.20 54.67 -4.03
CA ARG A 194 -36.94 55.99 -4.02
C ARG A 194 -36.95 56.48 -2.55
N GLU A 195 -36.44 57.66 -2.16
CA GLU A 195 -36.81 59.08 -2.40
C GLU A 195 -37.62 59.73 -1.24
N VAL A 196 -37.11 60.89 -0.77
CA VAL A 196 -37.83 62.07 -0.20
C VAL A 196 -38.31 61.96 1.28
N GLU A 197 -38.14 62.93 2.21
CA GLU A 197 -37.58 64.31 2.27
C GLU A 197 -36.98 64.58 3.70
N PRO A 198 -36.24 65.68 3.98
CA PRO A 198 -35.58 65.92 5.28
C PRO A 198 -36.33 66.90 6.20
N ASN A 199 -36.24 66.69 7.52
CA ASN A 199 -36.60 67.62 8.62
C ASN A 199 -36.29 66.90 9.97
N VAL A 200 -35.87 67.51 11.10
CA VAL A 200 -35.38 68.87 11.40
C VAL A 200 -34.69 68.88 12.79
N VAL A 201 -33.77 69.82 13.02
CA VAL A 201 -33.26 70.33 14.33
C VAL A 201 -32.40 69.43 15.26
N TYR A 202 -31.29 70.03 15.72
CA TYR A 202 -30.42 69.58 16.81
C TYR A 202 -30.99 69.91 18.20
N ALA A 203 -30.71 69.07 19.19
CA ALA A 203 -30.64 69.49 20.60
C ALA A 203 -29.49 68.73 21.29
N ALA A 204 -28.79 69.38 22.21
CA ALA A 204 -27.59 68.86 22.88
C ALA A 204 -27.70 68.96 24.41
N THR A 205 -26.79 68.26 25.10
CA THR A 205 -26.60 68.22 26.56
C THR A 205 -27.73 67.57 27.37
N ARG A 206 -27.44 66.87 28.48
CA ARG A 206 -26.22 66.83 29.31
C ARG A 206 -25.90 65.40 29.76
#